data_AF-A0A7Y2XY12-F1
#
_entry.id   AF-A0A7Y2XY12-F1
#
_cell.length_a   1.000
_cell.length_b   1.000
_cell.length_c   1.000
_cell.angle_alpha   90.00
_cell.angle_beta   90.00
_cell.angle_gamma   90.00
#
_symmetry.space_group_name_H-M   'P 1'
#
loop_
_entity.id
_entity.type
_entity.pdbx_description
1 polymer ?
#
loop_
_entity_poly.entity_id
_entity_poly.type
_entity_poly.pdbx_seq_one_letter_code
_entity_poly.pdbx_strand_id
1 'polypeptide(L)'
;RPMPLVELPLSATEDRVVGTLHIEQILKTGARRFEPGLLASANRGILYVDEVNLLDDHLVDVLLDAAASGVNRVERESISYAHPSLFMLIGTMNPEEGELRPQFLDRFGLSIGVTGVDHPLQRRLIVDRRIEFDTNPQCFIDEYGEDELVLTEQVSTARSALQNIEIPGAMVEMAVALASEVRAQGHRAEIGIIKAARALAAFLERSVVGPEHVIEAARFVLPHRITNLSFATSEQIDEQLDEVFRKVLDREQGQETMSEAEGIPDGWADIDEQVPGSTAASNVGMLFSFLAEKKKLSTSRIP
;
A
#
# COMPACT_ATOMS: atom_id res chain seq x y z
N ARG A 1 18.85 -14.45 5.84
CA ARG A 1 18.01 -14.62 7.06
C ARG A 1 16.56 -14.42 6.63
N PRO A 2 15.62 -15.22 7.12
CA PRO A 2 14.21 -15.00 6.85
C PRO A 2 13.80 -13.59 7.33
N MET A 3 12.86 -12.97 6.63
CA MET A 3 12.29 -11.70 7.03
C MET A 3 11.49 -11.92 8.34
N PRO A 4 11.73 -11.14 9.42
CA PRO A 4 10.96 -11.31 10.63
C PRO A 4 9.52 -10.84 10.41
N LEU A 5 8.57 -11.67 10.81
CA LEU A 5 7.16 -11.32 10.96
C LEU A 5 6.87 -11.29 12.46
N VAL A 6 6.52 -10.12 12.97
CA VAL A 6 6.24 -9.91 14.39
C VAL A 6 4.79 -9.49 14.53
N GLU A 7 4.03 -10.22 15.34
CA GLU A 7 2.66 -9.87 15.68
C GLU A 7 2.63 -9.03 16.96
N LEU A 8 1.90 -7.93 16.93
CA LEU A 8 1.64 -7.09 18.08
C LEU A 8 0.32 -7.53 18.74
N PRO A 9 0.35 -8.04 19.98
CA PRO A 9 -0.87 -8.37 20.69
C PRO A 9 -1.57 -7.09 21.16
N LEU A 10 -2.91 -7.06 21.09
CA LEU A 10 -3.73 -5.92 21.51
C LEU A 10 -3.46 -5.47 22.97
N SER A 11 -3.12 -6.42 23.85
CA SER A 11 -2.81 -6.18 25.26
C SER A 11 -1.31 -5.91 25.53
N ALA A 12 -0.53 -5.57 24.50
CA ALA A 12 0.88 -5.24 24.68
C ALA A 12 1.03 -3.98 25.53
N THR A 13 1.89 -4.04 26.54
CA THR A 13 2.31 -2.83 27.25
C THR A 13 3.30 -2.04 26.39
N GLU A 14 3.35 -0.72 26.59
CA GLU A 14 4.34 0.17 25.94
C GLU A 14 5.76 -0.41 26.03
N ASP A 15 6.17 -0.81 27.24
CA ASP A 15 7.48 -1.41 27.51
C ASP A 15 7.79 -2.65 26.68
N ARG A 16 6.79 -3.49 26.39
CA ARG A 16 6.96 -4.66 25.53
C ARG A 16 7.12 -4.25 24.06
N VAL A 17 6.48 -3.18 23.63
CA VAL A 17 6.55 -2.67 22.26
C VAL A 17 7.88 -1.96 22.02
N VAL A 18 8.21 -0.95 22.83
CA VAL A 18 9.39 -0.11 22.64
C VAL A 18 10.65 -0.68 23.27
N GLY A 19 10.53 -1.54 24.28
CA GLY A 19 11.63 -2.06 25.08
C GLY A 19 11.87 -1.27 26.36
N THR A 20 12.53 -1.91 27.32
CA THR A 20 12.72 -1.35 28.67
C THR A 20 14.18 -1.01 28.93
N LEU A 21 14.42 0.08 29.64
CA LEU A 21 15.74 0.45 30.16
C LEU A 21 15.86 0.03 31.63
N HIS A 22 16.76 -0.90 31.94
CA HIS A 22 17.00 -1.36 33.31
C HIS A 22 17.92 -0.41 34.07
N ILE A 23 17.34 0.64 34.67
CA ILE A 23 18.09 1.72 35.35
C ILE A 23 18.80 1.24 36.61
N GLU A 24 18.19 0.32 37.38
CA GLU A 24 18.83 -0.20 38.60
C GLU A 24 20.19 -0.83 38.34
N GLN A 25 20.34 -1.50 37.19
CA GLN A 25 21.60 -2.10 36.79
C GLN A 25 22.60 -1.04 36.34
N ILE A 26 22.15 0.07 35.75
CA ILE A 26 23.02 1.22 35.43
C ILE A 26 23.61 1.81 36.70
N LEU A 27 22.80 2.00 37.74
CA LEU A 27 23.25 2.56 39.02
C LEU A 27 24.17 1.61 39.79
N LYS A 28 23.94 0.29 39.71
CA LYS A 28 24.74 -0.74 40.41
C LYS A 28 26.03 -1.14 39.68
N THR A 29 26.01 -1.18 38.34
CA THR A 29 27.11 -1.75 37.53
C THR A 29 27.74 -0.76 36.55
N GLY A 30 27.16 0.43 36.37
CA GLY A 30 27.56 1.39 35.33
C GLY A 30 27.19 0.96 33.90
N ALA A 31 26.69 -0.26 33.69
CA ALA A 31 26.37 -0.79 32.38
C ALA A 31 24.90 -0.52 32.00
N ARG A 32 24.69 0.07 30.82
CA ARG A 32 23.36 0.24 30.22
C ARG A 32 22.85 -1.10 29.71
N ARG A 33 21.81 -1.63 30.34
CA ARG A 33 21.09 -2.81 29.85
C ARG A 33 19.74 -2.38 29.29
N PHE A 34 19.67 -2.35 27.97
CA PHE A 34 18.41 -2.20 27.23
C PHE A 34 17.85 -3.59 26.93
N GLU A 35 16.58 -3.79 27.23
CA GLU A 35 15.83 -4.98 26.84
C GLU A 35 15.01 -4.64 25.58
N PRO A 36 15.34 -5.24 24.42
CA PRO A 36 14.68 -4.91 23.17
C PRO A 36 13.21 -5.34 23.15
N GLY A 37 12.34 -4.45 22.69
CA GLY A 37 10.91 -4.73 22.49
C GLY A 37 10.58 -5.34 21.13
N LEU A 38 9.28 -5.39 20.82
CA LEU A 38 8.75 -5.86 19.54
C LEU A 38 9.27 -5.05 18.35
N LEU A 39 9.43 -3.72 18.50
CA LEU A 39 9.95 -2.85 17.44
C LEU A 39 11.38 -3.21 17.03
N ALA A 40 12.22 -3.61 17.99
CA ALA A 40 13.57 -4.10 17.69
C ALA A 40 13.53 -5.43 16.94
N SER A 41 12.57 -6.29 17.28
CA SER A 41 12.39 -7.61 16.67
C SER A 41 11.84 -7.52 15.24
N ALA A 42 11.01 -6.51 14.95
CA ALA A 42 10.43 -6.26 13.63
C ALA A 42 11.40 -5.56 12.67
N ASN A 43 12.55 -5.07 13.14
CA ASN A 43 13.50 -4.35 12.32
C ASN A 43 13.93 -5.15 11.08
N ARG A 44 13.77 -4.54 9.91
CA ARG A 44 13.96 -5.10 8.56
C ARG A 44 12.97 -6.21 8.20
N GLY A 45 11.77 -6.21 8.79
CA GLY A 45 10.69 -7.10 8.43
C GLY A 45 9.32 -6.45 8.54
N ILE A 46 8.35 -7.20 9.06
CA ILE A 46 6.93 -6.86 9.09
C ILE A 46 6.47 -6.81 10.55
N LEU A 47 5.78 -5.75 10.92
CA LEU A 47 5.00 -5.67 12.15
C LEU A 47 3.53 -5.78 11.76
N TYR A 48 2.92 -6.90 12.13
CA TYR A 48 1.50 -7.14 11.94
C TYR A 48 0.74 -6.76 13.20
N VAL A 49 -0.34 -6.02 13.03
CA VAL A 49 -1.24 -5.64 14.12
C VAL A 49 -2.66 -6.01 13.71
N ASP A 50 -3.24 -6.94 14.46
CA ASP A 50 -4.63 -7.30 14.27
C ASP A 50 -5.53 -6.22 14.88
N GLU A 51 -6.61 -5.84 14.21
CA GLU A 51 -7.63 -4.92 14.73
C GLU A 51 -7.04 -3.62 15.31
N VAL A 52 -6.36 -2.84 14.45
CA VAL A 52 -5.66 -1.62 14.89
C VAL A 52 -6.58 -0.57 15.54
N ASN A 53 -7.88 -0.66 15.30
CA ASN A 53 -8.92 0.15 15.95
C ASN A 53 -8.98 -0.10 17.47
N LEU A 54 -8.57 -1.27 17.95
CA LEU A 54 -8.61 -1.64 19.37
C LEU A 54 -7.33 -1.29 20.14
N LEU A 55 -6.31 -0.76 19.48
CA LEU A 55 -5.07 -0.35 20.14
C LEU A 55 -5.27 0.86 21.06
N ASP A 56 -4.52 0.84 22.17
CA ASP A 56 -4.39 1.98 23.07
C ASP A 56 -3.73 3.18 22.38
N ASP A 57 -4.24 4.39 22.63
CA ASP A 57 -3.82 5.65 21.99
C ASP A 57 -2.30 5.87 22.03
N HIS A 58 -1.68 5.60 23.18
CA HIS A 58 -0.26 5.81 23.38
C HIS A 58 0.61 4.86 22.53
N LEU A 59 0.13 3.66 22.22
CA LEU A 59 0.84 2.73 21.33
C LEU A 59 0.74 3.16 19.88
N VAL A 60 -0.42 3.69 19.46
CA VAL A 60 -0.65 4.16 18.10
C VAL A 60 0.40 5.20 17.69
N ASP A 61 0.60 6.22 18.52
CA ASP A 61 1.54 7.31 18.23
C ASP A 61 2.98 6.78 18.09
N VAL A 62 3.41 5.96 19.04
CA VAL A 62 4.75 5.34 19.05
C VAL A 62 4.97 4.45 17.82
N LEU A 63 3.98 3.63 17.47
CA LEU A 63 4.08 2.73 16.31
C LEU A 63 4.18 3.51 15.01
N LEU A 64 3.34 4.53 14.84
CA LEU A 64 3.34 5.35 13.63
C LEU A 64 4.59 6.22 13.52
N ASP A 65 5.13 6.72 14.63
CA ASP A 65 6.40 7.45 14.66
C ASP A 65 7.59 6.54 14.33
N ALA A 66 7.63 5.32 14.90
CA ALA A 66 8.67 4.35 14.60
C ALA A 66 8.60 3.88 13.13
N ALA A 67 7.41 3.61 12.60
CA ALA A 67 7.19 3.21 11.21
C ALA A 67 7.59 4.32 10.23
N ALA A 68 7.30 5.59 10.55
CA ALA A 68 7.64 6.73 9.69
C ALA A 68 9.13 7.11 9.75
N SER A 69 9.75 7.07 10.93
CA SER A 69 11.15 7.48 11.14
C SER A 69 12.15 6.35 10.89
N GLY A 70 11.72 5.09 10.98
CA GLY A 70 12.59 3.92 10.93
C GLY A 70 13.49 3.76 12.18
N VAL A 71 13.22 4.50 13.25
CA VAL A 71 13.99 4.50 14.50
C VAL A 71 13.02 4.46 15.67
N ASN A 72 13.24 3.53 16.59
CA ASN A 72 12.54 3.54 17.87
C ASN A 72 13.39 4.28 18.91
N ARG A 73 12.76 5.17 19.68
CA ARG A 73 13.40 5.95 20.73
C ARG A 73 12.69 5.70 22.05
N VAL A 74 13.45 5.29 23.06
CA VAL A 74 12.96 5.01 24.41
C VAL A 74 13.53 6.05 25.35
N GLU A 75 12.65 6.83 25.98
CA GLU A 75 13.02 7.89 26.92
C GLU A 75 12.45 7.61 28.31
N ARG A 76 13.33 7.41 29.29
CA ARG A 76 12.95 7.19 30.70
C ARG A 76 13.94 7.95 31.60
N GLU A 77 13.42 8.72 32.56
CA GLU A 77 14.19 9.40 33.62
C GLU A 77 15.45 10.17 33.13
N SER A 78 15.31 10.96 32.06
CA SER A 78 16.38 11.75 31.41
C SER A 78 17.44 10.95 30.61
N ILE A 79 17.22 9.66 30.39
CA ILE A 79 18.03 8.82 29.49
C ILE A 79 17.24 8.56 28.21
N SER A 80 17.85 8.87 27.06
CA SER A 80 17.32 8.55 25.73
C SER A 80 18.18 7.45 25.10
N TYR A 81 17.53 6.36 24.68
CA TYR A 81 18.14 5.28 23.91
C TYR A 81 17.40 5.14 22.58
N ALA A 82 18.13 4.93 21.49
CA ALA A 82 17.52 4.78 20.18
C ALA A 82 18.14 3.59 19.43
N HIS A 83 17.32 2.87 18.67
CA HIS A 83 17.77 1.79 17.82
C HIS A 83 17.00 1.76 16.47
N PRO A 84 17.58 1.18 15.41
CA PRO A 84 16.89 0.99 14.14
C PRO A 84 15.61 0.16 14.31
N SER A 85 14.56 0.58 13.61
CA SER A 85 13.24 -0.04 13.61
C SER A 85 12.57 0.19 12.25
N LEU A 86 13.24 -0.22 11.17
CA LEU A 86 12.74 -0.07 9.81
C LEU A 86 11.88 -1.29 9.45
N PHE A 87 10.56 -1.18 9.54
CA PHE A 87 9.64 -2.30 9.27
C PHE A 87 8.45 -1.86 8.41
N MET A 88 7.80 -2.83 7.78
CA MET A 88 6.51 -2.64 7.13
C MET A 88 5.40 -2.84 8.17
N LEU A 89 4.61 -1.80 8.43
CA LEU A 89 3.44 -1.89 9.29
C LEU A 89 2.25 -2.41 8.48
N ILE A 90 1.67 -3.52 8.91
CA ILE A 90 0.42 -4.06 8.36
C ILE A 90 -0.60 -4.06 9.49
N GLY A 91 -1.67 -3.31 9.32
CA GLY A 91 -2.80 -3.28 10.24
C GLY A 91 -4.05 -3.85 9.56
N THR A 92 -4.76 -4.74 10.24
CA THR A 92 -6.12 -5.12 9.85
C THR A 92 -7.12 -4.31 10.66
N MET A 93 -8.34 -4.20 10.15
CA MET A 93 -9.46 -3.62 10.86
C MET A 93 -10.73 -4.37 10.50
N ASN A 94 -11.58 -4.58 11.50
CA ASN A 94 -12.98 -4.89 11.30
C ASN A 94 -13.82 -3.59 11.42
N PRO A 95 -14.43 -3.08 10.34
CA PRO A 95 -15.27 -1.87 10.40
C PRO A 95 -16.46 -2.00 11.36
N GLU A 96 -16.91 -3.23 11.66
CA GLU A 96 -18.00 -3.47 12.61
C GLU A 96 -17.61 -3.18 14.07
N GLU A 97 -16.32 -3.16 14.38
CA GLU A 97 -15.77 -2.98 15.73
C GLU A 97 -15.36 -1.54 16.04
N GLY A 98 -15.56 -0.62 15.10
CA GLY A 98 -15.35 0.81 15.29
C GLY A 98 -14.64 1.47 14.12
N GLU A 99 -14.54 2.79 14.20
CA GLU A 99 -13.84 3.61 13.20
C GLU A 99 -12.33 3.64 13.47
N LEU A 100 -11.52 3.75 12.40
CA LEU A 100 -10.11 4.08 12.56
C LEU A 100 -9.95 5.46 13.16
N ARG A 101 -8.98 5.57 14.07
CA ARG A 101 -8.56 6.84 14.62
C ARG A 101 -7.95 7.73 13.52
N PRO A 102 -8.14 9.05 13.57
CA PRO A 102 -7.62 9.98 12.56
C PRO A 102 -6.10 9.87 12.32
N GLN A 103 -5.32 9.49 13.34
CA GLN A 103 -3.88 9.26 13.22
C GLN A 103 -3.55 8.17 12.19
N PHE A 104 -4.33 7.09 12.18
CA PHE A 104 -4.17 5.99 11.22
C PHE A 104 -4.62 6.41 9.82
N LEU A 105 -5.76 7.10 9.70
CA LEU A 105 -6.25 7.62 8.43
C LEU A 105 -5.22 8.55 7.75
N ASP A 106 -4.53 9.38 8.54
CA ASP A 106 -3.52 10.27 8.01
C ASP A 106 -2.19 9.56 7.68
N ARG A 107 -1.75 8.61 8.51
CA ARG A 107 -0.39 8.06 8.44
C ARG A 107 -0.26 6.70 7.75
N PHE A 108 -1.35 5.95 7.56
CA PHE A 108 -1.30 4.80 6.66
C PHE A 108 -1.11 5.27 5.22
N GLY A 109 -0.14 4.63 4.55
CA GLY A 109 0.17 4.93 3.16
C GLY A 109 -0.90 4.39 2.22
N LEU A 110 -1.31 3.14 2.43
CA LEU A 110 -2.22 2.40 1.58
C LEU A 110 -3.35 1.79 2.42
N SER A 111 -4.52 1.65 1.82
CA SER A 111 -5.70 0.95 2.33
C SER A 111 -6.21 0.01 1.25
N ILE A 112 -6.60 -1.19 1.65
CA ILE A 112 -7.06 -2.25 0.75
C ILE A 112 -8.31 -2.86 1.36
N GLY A 113 -9.41 -2.83 0.61
CA GLY A 113 -10.61 -3.60 0.95
C GLY A 113 -10.41 -5.07 0.57
N VAL A 114 -10.61 -5.97 1.52
CA VAL A 114 -10.57 -7.42 1.27
C VAL A 114 -11.99 -7.96 1.43
N THR A 115 -12.57 -8.44 0.34
CA THR A 115 -13.90 -9.05 0.33
C THR A 115 -13.81 -10.57 0.25
N GLY A 116 -14.81 -11.24 0.80
CA GLY A 116 -14.95 -12.69 0.68
C GLY A 116 -15.20 -13.11 -0.77
N VAL A 117 -14.79 -14.32 -1.12
CA VAL A 117 -15.09 -14.89 -2.43
C VAL A 117 -16.49 -15.52 -2.41
N ASP A 118 -17.40 -15.02 -3.25
CA ASP A 118 -18.79 -15.49 -3.30
C ASP A 118 -19.02 -16.61 -4.31
N HIS A 119 -18.28 -16.60 -5.43
CA HIS A 119 -18.52 -17.55 -6.52
C HIS A 119 -18.23 -19.00 -6.09
N PRO A 120 -19.20 -19.94 -6.17
CA PRO A 120 -19.06 -21.29 -5.63
C PRO A 120 -17.84 -22.05 -6.15
N LEU A 121 -17.51 -21.92 -7.43
CA LEU A 121 -16.33 -22.59 -8.01
C LEU A 121 -15.01 -22.04 -7.45
N GLN A 122 -14.93 -20.73 -7.19
CA GLN A 122 -13.71 -20.13 -6.62
C GLN A 122 -13.59 -20.49 -5.13
N ARG A 123 -14.71 -20.51 -4.39
CA ARG A 123 -14.76 -21.00 -3.00
C ARG A 123 -14.28 -22.44 -2.89
N ARG A 124 -14.77 -23.32 -3.78
CA ARG A 124 -14.31 -24.71 -3.86
C ARG A 124 -12.81 -24.78 -4.10
N LEU A 125 -12.28 -24.01 -5.06
CA LEU A 125 -10.85 -24.02 -5.36
C LEU A 125 -9.99 -23.62 -4.17
N ILE A 126 -10.42 -22.65 -3.36
CA ILE A 126 -9.73 -22.25 -2.13
C ILE A 126 -9.69 -23.40 -1.12
N VAL A 127 -10.83 -24.08 -0.93
CA VAL A 127 -10.93 -25.23 -0.02
C VAL A 127 -10.07 -26.39 -0.50
N ASP A 128 -10.13 -26.74 -1.79
CA ASP A 128 -9.35 -27.81 -2.39
C ASP A 128 -7.84 -27.55 -2.20
N ARG A 129 -7.36 -26.33 -2.49
CA ARG A 129 -5.96 -25.90 -2.25
C ARG A 129 -5.55 -25.96 -0.79
N ARG A 130 -6.45 -25.60 0.12
CA ARG A 130 -6.18 -25.69 1.56
C ARG A 130 -5.99 -27.13 2.01
N ILE A 131 -6.83 -28.05 1.51
CA ILE A 131 -6.73 -29.48 1.78
C ILE A 131 -5.42 -30.04 1.22
N GLU A 132 -5.02 -29.64 0.00
CA GLU A 132 -3.74 -30.04 -0.62
C GLU A 132 -2.56 -29.62 0.27
N PHE A 133 -2.54 -28.36 0.73
CA PHE A 133 -1.50 -27.87 1.62
C PHE A 133 -1.48 -28.62 2.96
N ASP A 134 -2.63 -28.83 3.60
CA ASP A 134 -2.71 -29.53 4.89
C ASP A 134 -2.31 -31.03 4.75
N THR A 135 -2.47 -31.62 3.56
CA THR A 135 -2.12 -33.02 3.28
C THR A 135 -0.61 -33.18 3.00
N ASN A 136 -0.04 -32.32 2.17
CA ASN A 136 1.38 -32.34 1.85
C ASN A 136 1.91 -30.91 1.60
N PRO A 137 2.36 -30.23 2.66
CA PRO A 137 2.83 -28.85 2.56
C PRO A 137 4.00 -28.69 1.58
N GLN A 138 4.94 -29.65 1.56
CA GLN A 138 6.13 -29.54 0.72
C GLN A 138 5.79 -29.63 -0.76
N CYS A 139 4.92 -30.58 -1.15
CA CYS A 139 4.49 -30.71 -2.53
C CYS A 139 3.75 -29.46 -3.02
N PHE A 140 2.92 -28.87 -2.18
CA PHE A 140 2.23 -27.62 -2.50
C PHE A 140 3.22 -26.46 -2.69
N ILE A 141 4.20 -26.31 -1.79
CA ILE A 141 5.24 -25.28 -1.92
C ILE A 141 6.05 -25.49 -3.21
N ASP A 142 6.45 -26.73 -3.51
CA ASP A 142 7.22 -27.05 -4.71
C ASP A 142 6.43 -26.74 -6.00
N GLU A 143 5.11 -26.97 -6.00
CA GLU A 143 4.22 -26.64 -7.12
C GLU A 143 4.19 -25.14 -7.44
N TYR A 144 4.22 -24.28 -6.41
CA TYR A 144 4.19 -22.82 -6.56
C TYR A 144 5.59 -22.18 -6.57
N GLY A 145 6.66 -22.96 -6.45
CA GLY A 145 8.02 -22.44 -6.33
C GLY A 145 8.46 -21.59 -7.52
N GLU A 146 8.08 -21.97 -8.75
CA GLU A 146 8.39 -21.17 -9.94
C GLU A 146 7.67 -19.81 -9.93
N ASP A 147 6.40 -19.78 -9.49
CA ASP A 147 5.62 -18.55 -9.41
C ASP A 147 6.18 -17.60 -8.34
N GLU A 148 6.59 -18.15 -7.19
CA GLU A 148 7.23 -17.40 -6.12
C GLU A 148 8.60 -16.83 -6.55
N LEU A 149 9.38 -17.58 -7.32
CA LEU A 149 10.65 -17.11 -7.88
C LEU A 149 10.45 -15.95 -8.85
N VAL A 150 9.51 -16.07 -9.80
CA VAL A 150 9.19 -14.98 -10.74
C VAL A 150 8.78 -13.71 -10.00
N LEU A 151 7.91 -13.83 -8.99
CA LEU A 151 7.49 -12.69 -8.18
C LEU A 151 8.67 -12.09 -7.39
N THR A 152 9.52 -12.93 -6.81
CA THR A 152 10.70 -12.50 -6.04
C THR A 152 11.68 -11.70 -6.91
N GLU A 153 11.98 -12.20 -8.11
CA GLU A 153 12.83 -11.52 -9.08
C GLU A 153 12.21 -10.20 -9.54
N GLN A 154 10.89 -10.16 -9.75
CA GLN A 154 10.17 -8.95 -10.13
C GLN A 154 10.28 -7.86 -9.05
N VAL A 155 10.03 -8.22 -7.78
CA VAL A 155 10.15 -7.29 -6.65
C VAL A 155 11.59 -6.80 -6.50
N SER A 156 12.57 -7.69 -6.65
CA SER A 156 13.99 -7.33 -6.56
C SER A 156 14.41 -6.32 -7.65
N THR A 157 13.97 -6.57 -8.88
CA THR A 157 14.21 -5.70 -10.04
C THR A 157 13.56 -4.34 -9.85
N ALA A 158 12.28 -4.31 -9.44
CA ALA A 158 11.55 -3.09 -9.17
C ALA A 158 12.23 -2.23 -8.09
N ARG A 159 12.70 -2.84 -6.99
CA ARG A 159 13.42 -2.12 -5.93
C ARG A 159 14.71 -1.48 -6.42
N SER A 160 15.43 -2.15 -7.32
CA SER A 160 16.68 -1.65 -7.89
C SER A 160 16.44 -0.52 -8.90
N ALA A 161 15.33 -0.58 -9.65
CA ALA A 161 14.94 0.44 -10.62
C ALA A 161 14.27 1.68 -10.02
N LEU A 162 13.71 1.57 -8.80
CA LEU A 162 12.83 2.57 -8.18
C LEU A 162 13.38 4.02 -8.19
N GLN A 163 14.69 4.20 -8.00
CA GLN A 163 15.31 5.54 -7.99
C GLN A 163 15.47 6.15 -9.38
N ASN A 164 15.43 5.33 -10.44
CA ASN A 164 15.63 5.75 -11.82
C ASN A 164 14.31 6.02 -12.56
N ILE A 165 13.16 5.79 -11.92
CA ILE A 165 11.85 6.06 -12.50
C ILE A 165 11.59 7.56 -12.52
N GLU A 166 11.35 8.10 -13.72
CA GLU A 166 11.00 9.50 -13.92
C GLU A 166 9.54 9.77 -13.51
N ILE A 167 9.32 10.88 -12.82
CA ILE A 167 7.99 11.35 -12.44
C ILE A 167 7.75 12.69 -13.17
N PRO A 168 7.00 12.69 -14.27
CA PRO A 168 6.64 13.91 -14.99
C PRO A 168 5.85 14.88 -14.09
N GLY A 169 6.00 16.19 -14.32
CA GLY A 169 5.26 17.23 -13.59
C GLY A 169 3.73 17.04 -13.69
N ALA A 170 3.23 16.68 -14.88
CA ALA A 170 1.83 16.38 -15.10
C ALA A 170 1.29 15.28 -14.18
N MET A 171 2.09 14.28 -13.81
CA MET A 171 1.66 13.21 -12.89
C MET A 171 1.51 13.73 -11.45
N VAL A 172 2.35 14.68 -11.05
CA VAL A 172 2.25 15.35 -9.76
C VAL A 172 1.01 16.24 -9.73
N GLU A 173 0.75 16.98 -10.81
CA GLU A 173 -0.47 17.79 -10.96
C GLU A 173 -1.73 16.93 -10.88
N MET A 174 -1.75 15.79 -11.58
CA MET A 174 -2.84 14.81 -11.51
C MET A 174 -3.05 14.28 -10.09
N ALA A 175 -1.97 13.92 -9.38
CA ALA A 175 -2.05 13.44 -8.00
C ALA A 175 -2.62 14.52 -7.05
N VAL A 176 -2.24 15.78 -7.25
CA VAL A 176 -2.78 16.93 -6.49
C VAL A 176 -4.26 17.16 -6.82
N ALA A 177 -4.66 17.06 -8.08
CA ALA A 177 -6.04 17.19 -8.51
C ALA A 177 -6.93 16.11 -7.86
N LEU A 178 -6.47 14.86 -7.86
CA LEU A 178 -7.15 13.73 -7.22
C LEU A 178 -7.30 13.94 -5.71
N ALA A 179 -6.22 14.30 -5.01
CA ALA A 179 -6.23 14.56 -3.57
C ALA A 179 -7.17 15.74 -3.21
N SER A 180 -7.22 16.76 -4.06
CA SER A 180 -8.08 17.94 -3.87
C SER A 180 -9.55 17.62 -4.05
N GLU A 181 -9.91 16.78 -5.03
CA GLU A 181 -11.30 16.40 -5.30
C GLU A 181 -11.91 15.62 -4.13
N VAL A 182 -11.13 14.76 -3.46
CA VAL A 182 -11.57 14.06 -2.23
C VAL A 182 -11.42 14.90 -0.96
N ARG A 183 -10.91 16.13 -1.07
CA ARG A 183 -10.63 17.05 0.06
C ARG A 183 -9.72 16.41 1.13
N ALA A 184 -8.71 15.65 0.69
CA ALA A 184 -7.73 15.07 1.59
C ALA A 184 -7.00 16.19 2.36
N GLN A 185 -6.74 15.96 3.65
CA GLN A 185 -6.02 16.93 4.47
C GLN A 185 -4.50 16.79 4.31
N GLY A 186 -3.82 17.94 4.21
CA GLY A 186 -2.36 18.01 4.09
C GLY A 186 -1.84 17.44 2.77
N HIS A 187 -0.53 17.14 2.72
CA HIS A 187 0.16 16.70 1.50
C HIS A 187 0.45 15.19 1.43
N ARG A 188 -0.05 14.42 2.40
CA ARG A 188 0.29 13.00 2.50
C ARG A 188 -0.38 12.17 1.41
N ALA A 189 -1.55 12.59 0.93
CA ALA A 189 -2.29 11.88 -0.11
C ALA A 189 -1.50 11.88 -1.43
N GLU A 190 -1.15 13.07 -1.95
CA GLU A 190 -0.40 13.20 -3.21
C GLU A 190 1.00 12.59 -3.10
N ILE A 191 1.69 12.71 -1.96
CA ILE A 191 2.98 12.04 -1.74
C ILE A 191 2.80 10.51 -1.75
N GLY A 192 1.73 10.00 -1.14
CA GLY A 192 1.39 8.59 -1.13
C GLY A 192 1.12 8.06 -2.55
N ILE A 193 0.29 8.78 -3.32
CA ILE A 193 -0.04 8.47 -4.72
C ILE A 193 1.23 8.40 -5.56
N ILE A 194 2.09 9.43 -5.51
CA ILE A 194 3.31 9.46 -6.33
C ILE A 194 4.29 8.35 -5.93
N LYS A 195 4.46 8.08 -4.63
CA LYS A 195 5.32 6.98 -4.18
C LYS A 195 4.80 5.61 -4.63
N ALA A 196 3.49 5.39 -4.54
CA ALA A 196 2.84 4.16 -4.97
C ALA A 196 2.88 4.01 -6.50
N ALA A 197 2.59 5.08 -7.25
CA ALA A 197 2.66 5.10 -8.72
C ALA A 197 4.07 4.82 -9.22
N ARG A 198 5.09 5.39 -8.58
CA ARG A 198 6.50 5.09 -8.89
C ARG A 198 6.86 3.63 -8.59
N ALA A 199 6.39 3.09 -7.47
CA ALA A 199 6.60 1.68 -7.13
C ALA A 199 5.91 0.74 -8.12
N LEU A 200 4.69 1.10 -8.56
CA LEU A 200 3.93 0.37 -9.57
C LEU A 200 4.61 0.42 -10.94
N ALA A 201 5.04 1.59 -11.39
CA ALA A 201 5.78 1.75 -12.64
C ALA A 201 7.08 0.92 -12.63
N ALA A 202 7.82 0.93 -11.51
CA ALA A 202 9.02 0.10 -11.34
C ALA A 202 8.68 -1.40 -11.38
N PHE A 203 7.58 -1.80 -10.75
CA PHE A 203 7.11 -3.19 -10.75
C PHE A 203 6.69 -3.66 -12.15
N LEU A 204 6.12 -2.77 -12.95
CA LEU A 204 5.72 -3.02 -14.34
C LEU A 204 6.84 -2.77 -15.37
N GLU A 205 8.08 -2.56 -14.91
CA GLU A 205 9.27 -2.34 -15.75
C GLU A 205 9.14 -1.14 -16.70
N ARG A 206 8.39 -0.11 -16.28
CA ARG A 206 8.34 1.18 -16.96
C ARG A 206 9.48 2.06 -16.49
N SER A 207 9.92 3.00 -17.33
CA SER A 207 10.93 4.01 -16.97
C SER A 207 10.31 5.32 -16.48
N VAL A 208 9.03 5.55 -16.77
CA VAL A 208 8.32 6.80 -16.49
C VAL A 208 6.95 6.48 -15.88
N VAL A 209 6.51 7.28 -14.92
CA VAL A 209 5.14 7.22 -14.38
C VAL A 209 4.17 7.79 -15.42
N GLY A 210 3.22 6.98 -15.91
CA GLY A 210 2.06 7.41 -16.68
C GLY A 210 0.77 7.55 -15.85
N PRO A 211 -0.30 8.12 -16.46
CA PRO A 211 -1.59 8.36 -15.81
C PRO A 211 -2.22 7.11 -15.20
N GLU A 212 -2.08 5.97 -15.88
CA GLU A 212 -2.61 4.68 -15.44
C GLU A 212 -2.03 4.23 -14.10
N HIS A 213 -0.75 4.55 -13.84
CA HIS A 213 -0.12 4.23 -12.55
C HIS A 213 -0.62 5.17 -11.44
N VAL A 214 -0.90 6.43 -11.77
CA VAL A 214 -1.41 7.42 -10.80
C VAL A 214 -2.83 7.06 -10.37
N ILE A 215 -3.69 6.70 -11.33
CA ILE A 215 -5.07 6.25 -11.05
C ILE A 215 -5.05 5.00 -10.18
N GLU A 216 -4.25 4.00 -10.55
CA GLU A 216 -4.18 2.74 -9.79
C GLU A 216 -3.60 2.97 -8.38
N ALA A 217 -2.56 3.79 -8.26
CA ALA A 217 -2.02 4.19 -6.97
C ALA A 217 -3.05 4.92 -6.10
N ALA A 218 -3.87 5.79 -6.70
CA ALA A 218 -4.92 6.51 -5.98
C ALA A 218 -6.00 5.58 -5.42
N ARG A 219 -6.30 4.45 -6.08
CA ARG A 219 -7.21 3.41 -5.55
C ARG A 219 -6.74 2.84 -4.22
N PHE A 220 -5.43 2.78 -3.99
CA PHE A 220 -4.89 2.30 -2.72
C PHE A 220 -4.70 3.42 -1.69
N VAL A 221 -4.52 4.67 -2.10
CA VAL A 221 -4.12 5.76 -1.20
C VAL A 221 -5.30 6.58 -0.69
N LEU A 222 -6.38 6.69 -1.47
CA LEU A 222 -7.51 7.57 -1.17
C LEU A 222 -8.64 6.95 -0.32
N PRO A 223 -8.95 5.64 -0.33
CA PRO A 223 -10.11 5.07 0.38
C PRO A 223 -10.28 5.55 1.83
N HIS A 224 -9.20 5.49 2.62
CA HIS A 224 -9.19 5.87 4.04
C HIS A 224 -9.04 7.38 4.28
N ARG A 225 -9.01 8.20 3.22
CA ARG A 225 -8.88 9.66 3.31
C ARG A 225 -10.15 10.41 2.94
N ILE A 226 -11.17 9.70 2.46
CA ILE A 226 -12.47 10.26 2.12
C ILE A 226 -13.28 10.44 3.41
N THR A 227 -13.60 11.69 3.74
CA THR A 227 -14.13 12.12 5.06
C THR A 227 -15.51 11.57 5.44
N ASN A 228 -16.17 10.76 4.59
CA ASN A 228 -17.59 10.36 4.77
C ASN A 228 -17.87 8.86 4.58
N LEU A 229 -16.85 7.99 4.61
CA LEU A 229 -17.01 6.57 4.25
C LEU A 229 -16.82 5.60 5.43
N SER A 230 -16.99 6.07 6.68
CA SER A 230 -16.79 5.24 7.89
C SER A 230 -17.55 3.90 7.91
N PHE A 231 -18.60 3.75 7.09
CA PHE A 231 -19.39 2.51 6.96
C PHE A 231 -19.71 2.15 5.51
N ALA A 232 -19.00 2.74 4.55
CA ALA A 232 -19.23 2.42 3.16
C ALA A 232 -18.69 1.03 2.82
N THR A 233 -19.41 0.28 2.00
CA THR A 233 -18.89 -0.98 1.46
C THR A 233 -17.74 -0.70 0.50
N SER A 234 -16.87 -1.69 0.29
CA SER A 234 -15.78 -1.56 -0.70
C SER A 234 -16.29 -1.14 -2.08
N GLU A 235 -17.46 -1.64 -2.49
CA GLU A 235 -18.11 -1.26 -3.76
C GLU A 235 -18.47 0.22 -3.82
N GLN A 236 -19.03 0.79 -2.74
CA GLN A 236 -19.38 2.21 -2.69
C GLN A 236 -18.15 3.11 -2.74
N ILE A 237 -17.06 2.69 -2.09
CA ILE A 237 -15.77 3.40 -2.14
C ILE A 237 -15.24 3.39 -3.59
N ASP A 238 -15.29 2.24 -4.26
CA ASP A 238 -14.83 2.09 -5.63
C ASP A 238 -15.65 2.93 -6.62
N GLU A 239 -16.98 2.95 -6.49
CA GLU A 239 -17.85 3.79 -7.33
C GLU A 239 -17.55 5.29 -7.17
N GLN A 240 -17.33 5.75 -5.93
CA GLN A 240 -17.00 7.14 -5.66
C GLN A 240 -15.61 7.50 -6.21
N LEU A 241 -14.63 6.60 -6.09
CA LEU A 241 -13.30 6.78 -6.68
C LEU A 241 -13.38 6.87 -8.20
N ASP A 242 -14.18 6.02 -8.85
CA ASP A 242 -14.38 6.05 -10.29
C ASP A 242 -15.02 7.37 -10.76
N GLU A 243 -15.95 7.94 -9.99
CA GLU A 243 -16.51 9.27 -10.27
C GLU A 243 -15.44 10.37 -10.16
N VAL A 244 -14.61 10.32 -9.12
CA VAL A 244 -13.49 11.25 -8.92
C VAL A 244 -12.49 11.16 -10.07
N PHE A 245 -12.12 9.94 -10.48
CA PHE A 245 -11.21 9.72 -11.60
C PHE A 245 -11.76 10.28 -12.90
N ARG A 246 -13.04 10.04 -13.19
CA ARG A 246 -13.70 10.60 -14.37
C ARG A 246 -13.65 12.13 -14.39
N LYS A 247 -13.99 12.78 -13.27
CA LYS A 247 -13.95 14.25 -13.17
C LYS A 247 -12.57 14.84 -13.42
N VAL A 248 -11.51 14.19 -12.94
CA VAL A 248 -10.13 14.68 -13.13
C VAL A 248 -9.67 14.44 -14.57
N LEU A 249 -9.93 13.26 -15.13
CA LEU A 249 -9.57 12.93 -16.51
C LEU A 249 -10.29 13.84 -17.54
N ASP A 250 -11.57 14.13 -17.33
CA ASP A 250 -12.35 15.00 -18.21
C ASP A 250 -11.83 16.46 -18.18
N ARG A 251 -11.31 16.92 -17.03
CA ARG A 251 -10.72 18.27 -16.90
C ARG A 251 -9.40 18.39 -17.67
N GLU A 252 -8.57 17.36 -17.67
CA GLU A 252 -7.30 17.35 -18.42
C GLU A 252 -7.56 17.34 -19.93
N GLN A 253 -8.51 16.52 -20.41
CA GLN A 253 -8.89 16.51 -21.84
C GLN A 253 -9.49 17.85 -22.30
N GLY A 254 -10.27 18.51 -21.44
CA GLY A 254 -10.80 19.84 -21.70
C GLY A 254 -9.72 20.95 -21.75
N GLN A 255 -8.63 20.81 -21.00
CA GLN A 255 -7.51 21.75 -21.01
C GLN A 255 -6.58 21.58 -22.21
N GLU A 256 -6.34 20.34 -22.66
CA GLU A 256 -5.60 20.09 -23.92
C GLU A 256 -6.33 20.72 -25.12
N THR A 257 -7.66 20.56 -25.18
CA THR A 257 -8.51 21.14 -26.24
C THR A 257 -8.53 22.67 -26.22
N MET A 258 -8.37 23.31 -25.05
CA MET A 258 -8.30 24.77 -24.93
C MET A 258 -6.93 25.36 -25.27
N SER A 259 -5.83 24.61 -25.08
CA SER A 259 -4.48 25.10 -25.41
C SER A 259 -4.20 25.12 -26.92
N GLU A 260 -4.91 24.29 -27.69
CA GLU A 260 -4.86 24.29 -29.16
C GLU A 260 -5.81 25.31 -29.82
N ALA A 261 -6.65 26.00 -29.03
CA ALA A 261 -7.71 26.88 -29.54
C ALA A 261 -7.31 28.37 -29.74
N GLU A 262 -6.02 28.72 -29.67
CA GLU A 262 -5.51 30.03 -30.14
C GLU A 262 -4.84 29.90 -31.53
N GLY A 263 -5.64 29.51 -32.53
CA GLY A 263 -5.21 29.44 -33.92
C GLY A 263 -6.38 29.26 -34.89
N ILE A 264 -6.94 30.39 -35.36
CA ILE A 264 -7.82 30.64 -36.53
C ILE A 264 -8.65 29.43 -37.07
N PRO A 265 -10.00 29.51 -37.06
CA PRO A 265 -10.86 28.43 -37.54
C PRO A 265 -11.04 28.48 -39.07
N ASP A 266 -10.96 27.32 -39.73
CA ASP A 266 -11.58 27.11 -41.04
C ASP A 266 -12.08 25.66 -41.20
N GLY A 267 -13.40 25.49 -41.08
CA GLY A 267 -14.23 24.73 -42.00
C GLY A 267 -14.30 23.19 -41.98
N TRP A 268 -15.32 22.69 -41.26
CA TRP A 268 -16.31 21.63 -41.59
C TRP A 268 -15.95 20.12 -41.68
N ALA A 269 -16.79 19.37 -40.92
CA ALA A 269 -17.22 17.96 -41.06
C ALA A 269 -16.23 16.87 -40.56
N ASP A 270 -16.56 15.94 -39.66
CA ASP A 270 -17.84 15.30 -39.31
C ASP A 270 -17.91 14.94 -37.81
N ILE A 271 -19.13 15.02 -37.26
CA ILE A 271 -19.49 14.41 -35.98
C ILE A 271 -19.93 12.98 -36.30
N ASP A 272 -19.26 11.99 -35.73
CA ASP A 272 -19.92 10.74 -35.37
C ASP A 272 -19.44 10.31 -33.99
N GLU A 273 -20.35 10.46 -33.02
CA GLU A 273 -20.24 10.02 -31.65
C GLU A 273 -20.38 8.49 -31.60
N GLN A 274 -19.27 7.80 -31.31
CA GLN A 274 -19.31 6.55 -30.54
C GLN A 274 -18.11 6.54 -29.60
N VAL A 275 -18.27 7.17 -28.43
CA VAL A 275 -17.38 6.94 -27.28
C VAL A 275 -17.81 5.60 -26.66
N PRO A 276 -16.95 4.56 -26.67
CA PRO A 276 -17.30 3.29 -26.06
C PRO A 276 -17.40 3.46 -24.54
N GLY A 277 -18.63 3.37 -24.04
CA GLY A 277 -18.88 3.13 -22.64
C GLY A 277 -18.45 1.72 -22.23
N SER A 278 -18.12 1.61 -20.94
CA SER A 278 -18.12 0.39 -20.14
C SER A 278 -17.11 -0.69 -20.54
N THR A 279 -15.86 -0.52 -20.13
CA THR A 279 -15.09 -1.63 -19.54
C THR A 279 -14.28 -1.08 -18.36
N ALA A 280 -14.99 -0.64 -17.32
CA ALA A 280 -14.42 -0.58 -15.98
C ALA A 280 -14.40 -2.01 -15.42
N ALA A 281 -13.57 -2.86 -16.02
CA ALA A 281 -13.02 -3.99 -15.30
C ALA A 281 -11.91 -3.42 -14.43
N SER A 282 -11.92 -3.72 -13.14
CA SER A 282 -10.89 -3.30 -12.19
C SER A 282 -9.48 -3.48 -12.77
N ASN A 283 -8.70 -2.39 -12.82
CA ASN A 283 -7.31 -2.38 -13.33
C ASN A 283 -6.32 -3.19 -12.47
N VAL A 284 -6.81 -3.86 -11.42
CA VAL A 284 -6.20 -5.06 -10.81
C VAL A 284 -5.76 -6.07 -11.89
N GLY A 285 -6.44 -6.10 -13.04
CA GLY A 285 -6.02 -6.85 -14.21
C GLY A 285 -4.61 -6.54 -14.71
N MET A 286 -4.07 -5.33 -14.56
CA MET A 286 -2.76 -4.94 -15.07
C MET A 286 -1.61 -5.70 -14.39
N LEU A 287 -1.62 -5.76 -13.04
CA LEU A 287 -0.62 -6.47 -12.26
C LEU A 287 -0.64 -7.98 -12.54
N PHE A 288 -1.83 -8.58 -12.50
CA PHE A 288 -1.97 -10.03 -12.70
C PHE A 288 -1.73 -10.43 -14.16
N SER A 289 -2.12 -9.61 -15.14
CA SER A 289 -1.82 -9.86 -16.55
C SER A 289 -0.32 -9.78 -16.80
N PHE A 290 0.35 -8.77 -16.24
CA PHE A 290 1.80 -8.63 -16.35
C PHE A 290 2.54 -9.83 -15.75
N LEU A 291 2.15 -10.28 -14.55
CA LEU A 291 2.74 -11.47 -13.94
C LEU A 291 2.46 -12.76 -14.75
N ALA A 292 1.26 -12.90 -15.32
CA ALA A 292 0.93 -14.02 -16.19
C ALA A 292 1.77 -14.03 -17.48
N GLU A 293 2.04 -12.85 -18.07
CA GLU A 293 2.93 -12.71 -19.22
C GLU A 293 4.38 -13.04 -18.87
N LYS A 294 4.86 -12.53 -17.72
CA LYS A 294 6.20 -12.84 -17.19
C LYS A 294 6.40 -14.34 -16.99
N LYS A 295 5.40 -15.03 -16.43
CA LYS A 295 5.42 -16.49 -16.28
C LYS A 295 5.55 -17.19 -17.63
N LYS A 296 4.74 -16.82 -18.63
CA LYS A 296 4.85 -17.43 -19.98
C LYS A 296 6.25 -17.24 -20.59
N LEU A 297 6.86 -16.08 -20.35
CA LEU A 297 8.21 -15.76 -20.84
C LEU A 297 9.31 -16.51 -20.08
N SER A 298 9.12 -16.83 -18.78
CA SER A 298 10.09 -17.64 -18.02
C SER A 298 10.01 -19.12 -18.40
N THR A 299 8.80 -19.67 -18.54
CA THR A 299 8.60 -21.08 -18.92
C THR A 299 9.06 -21.38 -20.35
N SER A 300 8.99 -20.41 -21.27
CA SER A 300 9.48 -20.56 -22.66
C SER A 300 11.00 -20.44 -22.83
N ARG A 301 11.73 -20.06 -21.77
CA ARG A 301 13.21 -19.97 -21.75
C ARG A 301 13.91 -21.23 -21.24
N ILE A 302 13.17 -22.28 -20.92
CA ILE A 302 13.73 -23.57 -20.49
C ILE A 302 13.87 -24.46 -21.74
N PRO A 303 15.10 -24.82 -22.17
CA PRO A 303 15.34 -25.67 -23.35
C PRO A 303 14.93 -27.14 -23.15
#